data_AF-A0A1K1PKN5-F1
#
_entry.id   AF-A0A1K1PKN5-F1
#
_cell.length_a   1.000
_cell.length_b   1.000
_cell.length_c   1.000
_cell.angle_alpha   90.00
_cell.angle_beta   90.00
_cell.angle_gamma   90.00
#
_symmetry.space_group_name_H-M   'P 1'
#
loop_
_entity.id
_entity.type
_entity.pdbx_description
1 polymer ?
#
loop_
_entity_poly.entity_id
_entity_poly.type
_entity_poly.pdbx_seq_one_letter_code
_entity_poly.pdbx_strand_id
1 'polypeptide(L)'
;MIEPEHCTLIIERYYREIFSYCYAKLGYSYHSAEDCTQEVFVVFFQKHEKLEDTDNIRLWLYRTADNVIKTFLRKSPPAVSLEESAEAMNIADSGGFDDTDESLLDILGPDERKLLELYYDSDYGQRNEAAKRLGLSLPALYRKIHKIKKKLRAAGKRSADAIMDKE
;
A
#
# COMPACT_ATOMS: atom_id res chain seq x y z
N MET A 1 18.95 0.04 9.18
CA MET A 1 19.26 -0.10 7.75
C MET A 1 19.21 -1.57 7.45
N ILE A 2 18.50 -1.97 6.40
CA ILE A 2 18.41 -3.38 6.00
C ILE A 2 19.70 -3.70 5.24
N GLU A 3 20.47 -4.68 5.70
CA GLU A 3 21.66 -5.14 4.97
C GLU A 3 21.28 -5.97 3.73
N PRO A 4 22.08 -5.98 2.65
CA PRO A 4 21.77 -6.68 1.41
C PRO A 4 21.43 -8.17 1.58
N GLU A 5 22.07 -8.87 2.52
CA GLU A 5 21.81 -10.27 2.84
C GLU A 5 20.42 -10.52 3.44
N HIS A 6 19.84 -9.52 4.10
CA HIS A 6 18.50 -9.60 4.67
C HIS A 6 17.40 -9.31 3.64
N CYS A 7 17.74 -8.64 2.53
CA CYS A 7 16.79 -8.37 1.45
C CYS A 7 16.18 -9.66 0.87
N THR A 8 16.99 -10.70 0.66
CA THR A 8 16.49 -11.99 0.14
C THR A 8 15.47 -12.61 1.09
N LEU A 9 15.72 -12.58 2.41
CA LEU A 9 14.79 -13.11 3.41
C LEU A 9 13.45 -12.36 3.42
N ILE A 10 13.50 -11.03 3.27
CA ILE A 10 12.29 -10.19 3.19
C ILE A 10 11.52 -10.50 1.90
N ILE A 11 12.22 -10.59 0.76
CA ILE A 11 11.58 -10.93 -0.52
C ILE A 11 10.90 -12.30 -0.41
N GLU A 12 11.61 -13.34 0.01
CA GLU A 12 11.05 -14.69 0.17
C GLU A 12 9.84 -14.71 1.10
N ARG A 13 9.89 -13.96 2.20
CA ARG A 13 8.80 -13.88 3.18
C ARG A 13 7.54 -13.22 2.60
N TYR A 14 7.69 -12.13 1.85
CA TYR A 14 6.55 -11.30 1.44
C TYR A 14 6.14 -11.47 -0.03
N TYR A 15 6.90 -12.18 -0.85
CA TYR A 15 6.64 -12.28 -2.30
C TYR A 15 5.24 -12.77 -2.61
N ARG A 16 4.84 -13.92 -2.03
CA ARG A 16 3.54 -14.52 -2.27
C ARG A 16 2.38 -13.62 -1.81
N GLU A 17 2.59 -12.92 -0.71
CA GLU A 17 1.61 -12.01 -0.13
C GLU A 17 1.39 -10.79 -1.03
N ILE A 18 2.47 -10.14 -1.46
CA ILE A 18 2.42 -8.99 -2.38
C ILE A 18 1.89 -9.42 -3.76
N PHE A 19 2.27 -10.59 -4.27
CA PHE A 19 1.68 -11.14 -5.49
C PHE A 19 0.17 -11.30 -5.37
N SER A 20 -0.31 -11.92 -4.29
CA SER A 20 -1.74 -12.12 -4.05
C SER A 20 -2.48 -10.78 -3.96
N TYR A 21 -1.84 -9.77 -3.37
CA TYR A 21 -2.36 -8.41 -3.31
C TYR A 21 -2.52 -7.78 -4.69
N CYS A 22 -1.45 -7.78 -5.50
CA CYS A 22 -1.46 -7.28 -6.87
C CYS A 22 -2.49 -8.01 -7.72
N TYR A 23 -2.54 -9.33 -7.63
CA TYR A 23 -3.48 -10.19 -8.35
C TYR A 23 -4.94 -9.84 -8.07
N ALA A 24 -5.30 -9.69 -6.80
CA ALA A 24 -6.66 -9.31 -6.44
C ALA A 24 -6.99 -7.86 -6.86
N LYS A 25 -6.02 -6.95 -6.83
CA LYS A 25 -6.21 -5.53 -7.21
C LYS A 25 -6.27 -5.29 -8.71
N LEU A 26 -5.66 -6.17 -9.50
CA LEU A 26 -5.59 -6.07 -10.96
C LEU A 26 -6.63 -6.98 -11.65
N GLY A 27 -7.73 -7.31 -10.97
CA GLY A 27 -8.82 -8.09 -11.54
C GLY A 27 -8.42 -9.51 -11.94
N TYR A 28 -7.53 -10.15 -11.17
CA TYR A 28 -7.09 -11.53 -11.39
C TYR A 28 -6.29 -11.76 -12.69
N SER A 29 -5.63 -10.71 -13.20
CA SER A 29 -4.62 -10.83 -14.26
C SER A 29 -3.30 -11.32 -13.68
N TYR A 30 -2.91 -12.56 -14.01
CA TYR A 30 -1.65 -13.16 -13.53
C TYR A 30 -0.44 -12.34 -13.99
N HIS A 31 -0.36 -12.03 -15.27
CA HIS A 31 0.81 -11.35 -15.85
C HIS A 31 0.97 -9.94 -15.30
N SER A 32 -0.12 -9.16 -15.20
CA SER A 32 -0.07 -7.83 -14.62
C SER A 32 0.32 -7.85 -13.13
N ALA A 33 -0.12 -8.89 -12.40
CA ALA A 33 0.24 -9.07 -11.00
C ALA A 33 1.72 -9.43 -10.83
N GLU A 34 2.24 -10.31 -11.68
CA GLU A 34 3.65 -10.68 -11.71
C GLU A 34 4.53 -9.46 -11.97
N ASP A 35 4.23 -8.68 -13.01
CA ASP A 35 4.97 -7.45 -13.36
C ASP A 35 4.97 -6.44 -12.20
N CYS A 36 3.79 -6.16 -11.63
CA CYS A 36 3.69 -5.22 -10.51
C CYS A 36 4.44 -5.72 -9.27
N THR A 37 4.39 -7.03 -9.00
CA THR A 37 5.11 -7.62 -7.85
C THR A 37 6.61 -7.50 -8.02
N GLN A 38 7.12 -7.80 -9.22
CA GLN A 38 8.54 -7.63 -9.53
C GLN A 38 8.97 -6.17 -9.33
N GLU A 39 8.21 -5.22 -9.86
CA GLU A 39 8.50 -3.78 -9.71
C GLU A 39 8.54 -3.36 -8.23
N VAL A 40 7.62 -3.86 -7.38
CA VAL A 40 7.64 -3.58 -5.93
C VAL A 40 8.97 -4.00 -5.31
N PHE A 41 9.46 -5.20 -5.62
CA PHE A 41 10.71 -5.70 -5.03
C PHE A 41 11.96 -5.09 -5.68
N VAL A 42 11.89 -4.59 -6.91
CA VAL A 42 12.94 -3.74 -7.49
C VAL A 42 13.05 -2.43 -6.70
N VAL A 43 11.92 -1.77 -6.43
CA VAL A 43 11.90 -0.53 -5.62
C VAL A 43 12.37 -0.80 -4.19
N PHE A 44 11.97 -1.92 -3.59
CA PHE A 44 12.48 -2.36 -2.28
C PHE A 44 14.00 -2.45 -2.28
N PHE A 45 14.57 -3.21 -3.22
CA PHE A 45 16.01 -3.42 -3.29
C PHE A 45 16.76 -2.10 -3.53
N GLN A 46 16.20 -1.15 -4.27
CA GLN A 46 16.82 0.17 -4.46
C GLN A 46 16.80 1.05 -3.20
N LYS A 47 15.87 0.81 -2.26
CA LYS A 47 15.65 1.68 -1.09
C LYS A 47 16.03 1.03 0.24
N HIS A 48 16.35 -0.26 0.26
CA HIS A 48 16.59 -1.06 1.47
C HIS A 48 17.55 -0.41 2.49
N GLU A 49 18.63 0.23 2.04
CA GLU A 49 19.59 0.91 2.93
C GLU A 49 18.95 2.04 3.76
N LYS A 50 17.92 2.69 3.22
CA LYS A 50 17.20 3.80 3.87
C LYS A 50 16.01 3.33 4.70
N LEU A 51 15.66 2.04 4.61
CA LEU A 51 14.59 1.47 5.40
C LEU A 51 15.15 1.04 6.75
N GLU A 52 14.46 1.45 7.82
CA GLU A 52 14.75 0.90 9.14
C GLU A 52 14.22 -0.54 9.22
N ASP A 53 14.97 -1.40 9.90
CA ASP A 53 14.61 -2.82 10.11
C ASP A 53 13.57 -2.96 11.24
N THR A 54 12.55 -2.11 11.22
CA THR A 54 11.47 -2.08 12.20
C THR A 54 10.21 -2.73 11.64
N ASP A 55 9.19 -2.90 12.51
CA ASP A 55 7.91 -3.62 12.32
C ASP A 55 7.03 -3.15 11.12
N ASN A 56 7.54 -2.30 10.26
CA ASN A 56 6.79 -1.62 9.21
C ASN A 56 7.14 -2.02 7.79
N ILE A 57 8.12 -2.93 7.58
CA ILE A 57 8.52 -3.32 6.22
C ILE A 57 7.37 -3.90 5.42
N ARG A 58 6.50 -4.68 6.06
CA ARG A 58 5.28 -5.24 5.45
C ARG A 58 4.37 -4.12 4.95
N LEU A 59 4.09 -3.13 5.81
CA LEU A 59 3.26 -1.98 5.47
C LEU A 59 3.88 -1.16 4.32
N TRP A 60 5.19 -0.96 4.36
CA TRP A 60 5.94 -0.29 3.31
C TRP A 60 5.79 -1.01 1.97
N LEU A 61 5.97 -2.34 1.92
CA LEU A 61 5.80 -3.14 0.70
C LEU A 61 4.39 -2.99 0.10
N TYR A 62 3.35 -3.02 0.94
CA TYR A 62 1.98 -2.83 0.47
C TYR A 62 1.70 -1.41 -0.05
N ARG A 63 2.30 -0.38 0.55
CA ARG A 63 2.19 1.01 0.06
C ARG A 63 2.88 1.14 -1.29
N THR A 64 4.07 0.56 -1.43
CA THR A 64 4.81 0.49 -2.69
C THR A 64 3.97 -0.24 -3.74
N ALA A 65 3.32 -1.35 -3.38
CA ALA A 65 2.41 -2.07 -4.29
C ALA A 65 1.23 -1.22 -4.75
N ASP A 66 0.57 -0.46 -3.86
CA ASP A 66 -0.49 0.49 -4.25
C ASP A 66 0.02 1.52 -5.29
N ASN A 67 1.22 2.06 -5.09
CA ASN A 67 1.84 3.05 -5.97
C ASN A 67 2.20 2.45 -7.35
N VAL A 68 2.77 1.24 -7.35
CA VAL A 68 3.11 0.50 -8.57
C VAL A 68 1.85 0.17 -9.38
N ILE A 69 0.83 -0.42 -8.76
CA ILE A 69 -0.45 -0.76 -9.40
C ILE A 69 -1.09 0.48 -10.01
N LYS A 70 -1.12 1.60 -9.27
CA LYS A 70 -1.66 2.86 -9.79
C LYS A 70 -0.89 3.34 -11.02
N THR A 71 0.43 3.26 -10.99
CA THR A 71 1.28 3.66 -12.11
C THR A 71 1.06 2.75 -13.32
N PHE A 72 0.92 1.45 -13.10
CA PHE A 72 0.61 0.45 -14.11
C PHE A 72 -0.74 0.76 -14.79
N LEU A 73 -1.81 0.93 -14.00
CA LEU A 73 -3.16 1.24 -14.51
C LEU A 73 -3.23 2.57 -15.28
N ARG A 74 -2.40 3.55 -14.93
CA ARG A 74 -2.31 4.83 -15.68
C ARG A 74 -1.65 4.66 -17.05
N LYS A 75 -0.66 3.75 -17.16
CA LYS A 75 0.06 3.46 -18.41
C LYS A 75 -0.74 2.51 -19.32
N SER A 76 -1.55 1.65 -18.73
CA SER A 76 -2.39 0.66 -19.41
C SER A 76 -3.81 0.70 -18.83
N PRO A 77 -4.65 1.66 -19.26
CA PRO A 77 -6.03 1.71 -18.79
C PRO A 77 -6.74 0.38 -19.13
N PRO A 78 -7.40 -0.28 -18.17
CA PRO A 78 -8.04 -1.55 -18.42
C PRO A 78 -9.10 -1.43 -19.53
N ALA A 79 -9.09 -2.36 -20.49
CA ALA A 79 -10.22 -2.56 -21.41
C ALA A 79 -11.34 -3.31 -20.67
N VAL A 80 -11.97 -2.65 -19.69
CA VAL A 80 -12.89 -3.28 -18.74
C VAL A 80 -14.27 -2.64 -18.84
N SER A 81 -15.30 -3.47 -18.88
CA SER A 81 -16.72 -3.09 -18.89
C SER A 81 -17.06 -2.14 -17.74
N LEU A 82 -17.97 -1.20 -17.97
CA LEU A 82 -18.34 -0.10 -17.06
C LEU A 82 -18.79 -0.56 -15.66
N GLU A 83 -19.19 -1.83 -15.50
CA GLU A 83 -19.65 -2.40 -14.22
C GLU A 83 -18.51 -2.85 -13.29
N GLU A 84 -17.41 -3.40 -13.81
CA GLU A 84 -16.19 -3.70 -13.04
C GLU A 84 -15.37 -2.42 -12.73
N SER A 85 -15.65 -1.36 -13.48
CA SER A 85 -15.02 -0.05 -13.35
C SER A 85 -15.31 0.62 -12.01
N ALA A 86 -16.43 0.33 -11.33
CA ALA A 86 -16.75 0.96 -10.05
C ALA A 86 -15.80 0.53 -8.92
N GLU A 87 -15.34 -0.73 -8.93
CA GLU A 87 -14.40 -1.25 -7.92
C GLU A 87 -12.95 -0.85 -8.26
N ALA A 88 -12.61 -0.77 -9.55
CA ALA A 88 -11.34 -0.23 -10.05
C ALA A 88 -11.23 1.31 -9.88
N MET A 89 -12.32 2.06 -10.05
CA MET A 89 -12.37 3.52 -9.83
C MET A 89 -12.22 3.89 -8.35
N ASN A 90 -12.69 3.04 -7.43
CA ASN A 90 -12.44 3.22 -6.01
C ASN A 90 -10.97 3.02 -5.62
N ILE A 91 -10.16 2.35 -6.47
CA ILE A 91 -8.70 2.23 -6.31
C ILE A 91 -8.00 3.48 -6.88
N ALA A 92 -8.50 4.03 -8.00
CA ALA A 92 -7.91 5.19 -8.67
C ALA A 92 -7.95 6.50 -7.84
N ASP A 93 -8.95 6.68 -6.96
CA ASP A 93 -9.06 7.85 -6.07
C ASP A 93 -8.18 7.75 -4.81
N SER A 94 -7.43 6.65 -4.67
CA SER A 94 -6.36 6.56 -3.69
C SER A 94 -5.03 7.08 -4.26
N GLY A 95 -4.86 8.41 -4.31
CA GLY A 95 -3.55 9.09 -4.36
C GLY A 95 -2.38 8.29 -3.74
N GLY A 96 -1.21 8.28 -4.36
CA GLY A 96 -0.06 7.63 -3.75
C GLY A 96 0.28 8.30 -2.42
N PHE A 97 0.79 7.52 -1.49
CA PHE A 97 1.61 8.07 -0.41
C PHE A 97 2.98 8.33 -0.99
N ASP A 98 3.45 9.58 -0.88
CA ASP A 98 4.85 9.87 -1.14
C ASP A 98 5.70 9.21 -0.05
N ASP A 99 6.82 8.64 -0.48
CA ASP A 99 7.42 7.42 0.07
C ASP A 99 8.55 7.70 1.07
N THR A 100 8.37 8.65 1.99
CA THR A 100 9.54 9.16 2.75
C THR A 100 9.39 9.40 4.24
N ASP A 101 8.22 9.28 4.86
CA ASP A 101 8.15 9.53 6.31
C ASP A 101 7.34 8.48 7.07
N GLU A 102 8.05 7.57 7.73
CA GLU A 102 7.51 6.82 8.87
C GLU A 102 6.93 7.76 9.94
N SER A 103 7.51 8.96 10.07
CA SER A 103 7.03 10.08 10.90
C SER A 103 5.56 10.47 10.63
N LEU A 104 5.04 10.22 9.42
CA LEU A 104 3.63 10.51 9.11
C LEU A 104 2.67 9.59 9.89
N LEU A 105 3.11 8.41 10.34
CA LEU A 105 2.28 7.52 11.16
C LEU A 105 1.99 8.07 12.55
N ASP A 106 2.79 9.02 13.06
CA ASP A 106 2.58 9.66 14.37
C ASP A 106 1.43 10.65 14.38
N ILE A 107 0.94 11.01 13.19
CA ILE A 107 -0.22 11.88 13.00
C ILE A 107 -1.53 11.08 13.15
N LEU A 108 -1.45 9.74 13.12
CA LEU A 108 -2.62 8.87 13.32
C LEU A 108 -2.92 8.68 14.80
N GLY A 109 -4.22 8.70 15.12
CA GLY A 109 -4.65 8.24 16.44
C GLY A 109 -4.37 6.73 16.60
N PRO A 110 -4.33 6.22 17.84
CA PRO A 110 -4.04 4.80 18.11
C PRO A 110 -5.00 3.84 17.37
N ASP A 111 -6.29 4.19 17.30
CA ASP A 111 -7.29 3.40 16.58
C ASP A 111 -7.10 3.42 15.06
N GLU A 112 -6.63 4.54 14.50
CA GLU A 112 -6.35 4.66 13.06
C GLU A 112 -5.12 3.85 12.68
N ARG A 113 -4.07 3.89 13.52
CA ARG A 113 -2.85 3.08 13.35
C ARG A 113 -3.18 1.60 13.42
N LYS A 114 -3.89 1.16 14.47
CA LYS A 114 -4.31 -0.24 14.65
C LYS A 114 -5.18 -0.74 13.50
N LEU A 115 -6.06 0.12 12.95
CA LEU A 115 -6.88 -0.24 11.81
C LEU A 115 -6.03 -0.41 10.53
N LEU A 116 -5.03 0.44 10.35
CA LEU A 116 -4.09 0.38 9.23
C LEU A 116 -3.23 -0.90 9.33
N GLU A 117 -2.65 -1.15 10.50
CA GLU A 117 -1.92 -2.38 10.82
C GLU A 117 -2.78 -3.60 10.52
N LEU A 118 -3.98 -3.72 11.08
CA LEU A 118 -4.86 -4.86 10.82
C LEU A 118 -5.18 -5.07 9.34
N TYR A 119 -5.41 -3.98 8.60
CA TYR A 119 -5.72 -4.04 7.17
C TYR A 119 -4.55 -4.59 6.34
N TYR A 120 -3.32 -4.24 6.71
CA TYR A 120 -2.10 -4.71 6.05
C TYR A 120 -1.55 -6.00 6.65
N ASP A 121 -1.95 -6.35 7.88
CA ASP A 121 -1.56 -7.59 8.54
C ASP A 121 -2.40 -8.79 8.12
N SER A 122 -3.60 -8.51 7.64
CA SER A 122 -4.48 -9.52 7.09
C SER A 122 -4.16 -9.71 5.61
N ASP A 123 -3.90 -10.95 5.19
CA ASP A 123 -3.92 -11.31 3.78
C ASP A 123 -5.18 -10.73 3.11
N TYR A 124 -5.07 -10.34 1.84
CA TYR A 124 -6.19 -9.71 1.13
C TYR A 124 -7.50 -10.49 1.27
N GLY A 125 -7.44 -11.82 1.14
CA GLY A 125 -8.61 -12.71 1.28
C GLY A 125 -9.19 -12.79 2.69
N GLN A 126 -8.43 -12.42 3.72
CA GLN A 126 -8.82 -12.49 5.13
C GLN A 126 -9.38 -11.17 5.67
N ARG A 127 -9.38 -10.08 4.88
CA ARG A 127 -9.82 -8.75 5.33
C ARG A 127 -11.29 -8.68 5.72
N ASN A 128 -12.14 -9.51 5.13
CA ASN A 128 -13.55 -9.60 5.52
C ASN A 128 -13.70 -10.13 6.96
N GLU A 129 -12.95 -11.18 7.30
CA GLU A 129 -12.89 -11.71 8.67
C GLU A 129 -12.32 -10.67 9.65
N ALA A 130 -11.25 -9.98 9.25
CA ALA A 130 -10.67 -8.90 10.05
C ALA A 130 -11.65 -7.75 10.32
N ALA A 131 -12.43 -7.33 9.31
CA ALA A 131 -13.48 -6.33 9.47
C ALA A 131 -14.55 -6.78 10.48
N LYS A 132 -15.02 -8.04 10.36
CA LYS A 132 -16.02 -8.61 11.28
C LYS A 132 -15.53 -8.65 12.72
N ARG A 133 -14.25 -9.00 12.96
CA ARG A 133 -13.65 -9.00 14.30
C ARG A 133 -13.66 -7.62 14.95
N LEU A 134 -13.65 -6.55 14.15
CA LEU A 134 -13.80 -5.17 14.61
C LEU A 134 -15.26 -4.67 14.68
N GLY A 135 -16.24 -5.54 14.41
CA GLY A 135 -17.65 -5.15 14.31
C GLY A 135 -17.95 -4.25 13.10
N LEU A 136 -17.12 -4.31 12.06
CA LEU A 136 -17.27 -3.50 10.84
C LEU A 136 -17.71 -4.37 9.66
N SER A 137 -18.44 -3.76 8.72
CA SER A 137 -18.59 -4.33 7.38
C SER A 137 -17.31 -4.10 6.56
N LEU A 138 -17.03 -4.97 5.58
CA LEU A 138 -15.89 -4.79 4.67
C LEU A 138 -15.89 -3.41 3.97
N PRO A 139 -17.04 -2.88 3.48
CA PRO A 139 -17.08 -1.51 2.96
C PRO A 139 -16.79 -0.42 4.01
N ALA A 140 -17.17 -0.63 5.28
CA ALA A 140 -16.86 0.32 6.35
C ALA A 140 -15.36 0.33 6.69
N LEU A 141 -14.70 -0.83 6.67
CA LEU A 141 -13.24 -0.94 6.78
C LEU A 141 -12.57 -0.14 5.67
N TYR A 142 -12.92 -0.39 4.40
CA TYR A 142 -12.34 0.33 3.27
C TYR A 142 -12.55 1.84 3.33
N ARG A 143 -13.74 2.32 3.72
CA ARG A 143 -13.99 3.76 3.91
C ARG A 143 -13.10 4.38 4.99
N LYS A 144 -12.91 3.71 6.12
CA LYS A 144 -12.02 4.19 7.19
C LYS A 144 -10.56 4.22 6.73
N ILE A 145 -10.09 3.17 6.05
CA ILE A 145 -8.74 3.11 5.47
C ILE A 145 -8.54 4.22 4.46
N HIS A 146 -9.51 4.50 3.59
CA HIS A 146 -9.44 5.62 2.65
C HIS A 146 -9.30 6.96 3.39
N LYS A 147 -10.06 7.19 4.47
CA LYS A 147 -9.95 8.41 5.27
C LYS A 147 -8.57 8.56 5.92
N ILE A 148 -8.01 7.48 6.47
CA ILE A 148 -6.65 7.44 7.04
C ILE A 148 -5.62 7.77 5.96
N LYS A 149 -5.73 7.12 4.80
CA LYS A 149 -4.93 7.39 3.60
C LYS A 149 -5.14 8.80 3.03
N LYS A 150 -6.22 9.50 3.35
CA LYS A 150 -6.38 10.91 2.95
C LYS A 150 -5.70 11.84 3.96
N LYS A 151 -5.82 11.53 5.25
CA LYS A 151 -5.21 12.27 6.37
C LYS A 151 -3.69 12.28 6.26
N LEU A 152 -3.09 11.10 6.11
CA LEU A 152 -1.65 10.96 5.96
C LEU A 152 -1.14 11.77 4.73
N ARG A 153 -1.89 11.84 3.61
CA ARG A 153 -1.43 12.56 2.39
C ARG A 153 -1.37 14.06 2.62
N ALA A 154 -2.41 14.58 3.26
CA ALA A 154 -2.47 16.00 3.60
C ALA A 154 -1.30 16.41 4.50
N ALA A 155 -0.85 15.50 5.38
CA ALA A 155 0.33 15.71 6.20
C ALA A 155 1.66 15.62 5.42
N GLY A 156 1.81 14.64 4.51
CA GLY A 156 2.99 14.53 3.65
C GLY A 156 3.17 15.77 2.77
N LYS A 157 2.09 16.27 2.16
CA LYS A 157 2.14 17.50 1.34
C LYS A 157 2.56 18.73 2.15
N ARG A 158 2.04 18.88 3.38
CA ARG A 158 2.43 19.99 4.27
C ARG A 158 3.90 19.95 4.66
N SER A 159 4.48 18.76 4.82
CA SER A 159 5.89 18.59 5.14
C SER A 159 6.78 18.92 3.94
N ALA A 160 6.36 18.54 2.72
CA ALA A 160 7.05 18.90 1.48
C ALA A 160 7.00 20.42 1.18
N ASP A 161 5.83 21.05 1.34
CA ASP A 161 5.65 22.50 1.11
C ASP A 161 6.49 23.32 2.12
N ALA A 162 6.60 22.86 3.38
CA ALA A 162 7.40 23.54 4.42
C ALA A 162 8.93 23.43 4.24
N ILE A 163 9.40 22.47 3.43
CA ILE A 163 10.82 22.33 3.07
C ILE A 163 11.15 23.29 1.91
N MET A 164 10.23 23.49 0.97
CA MET A 164 10.41 24.40 -0.17
C MET A 164 10.35 25.89 0.21
N ASP A 165 9.62 26.27 1.26
CA ASP A 165 9.55 27.67 1.74
C ASP A 165 10.80 28.13 2.54
N LYS A 166 11.83 27.27 2.66
CA LYS A 166 13.10 27.56 3.35
C LYS A 166 14.30 27.76 2.42
N GLU A 167 14.12 27.72 1.10
CA GLU A 167 15.13 28.10 0.10
C GLU A 167 14.83 29.48 -0.52
#